data_AF-A0AAU7FQ24-F1
#
_entry.id   AF-A0AAU7FQ24-F1
#
_cell.length_a   1.000
_cell.length_b   1.000
_cell.length_c   1.000
_cell.angle_alpha   90.00
_cell.angle_beta   90.00
_cell.angle_gamma   90.00
#
_symmetry.space_group_name_H-M   'P 1'
#
loop_
_entity.id
_entity.type
_entity.pdbx_description
1 polymer ?
#
loop_
_entity_poly.entity_id
_entity_poly.type
_entity_poly.pdbx_seq_one_letter_code
_entity_poly.pdbx_strand_id
1 'polypeptide(L)'
;MRAVLDQSTLSNEERLLLLGSRIQLNEKEEELMRDLLKDGIDVPQLIGLASRHKVLQLMTPHLIRLDDEKKITTTYKFLLHYHYIGNRQKNMERFKELKRLLQTFRKENLKAVPLKGAILTPLVYKDYGLRMMSDIDFLIHPDDRKRASSLLKEEGFIIGKYDWATDQEIPISREEEMMWRMNAGNLYSHIKRSGEDFLKVHRVDFSYDVELKKNYDATNALLDAAIEKSFLQTDTYMLEPLDFLIHLAFHLYKEATNVQYVYLHADLNLIKFCDVREYVKFAEEQNQLDWHALQARAKELGAEKALFYTFTFVDLLYQTNYIDQLQQLDMSDQSFLEAYGENDFGSSKMWKKSFVERFFSLDNRDELEEEPVVQLFPERQ
;
A
#
# COMPACT_ATOMS: atom_id res chain seq x y z
N MET A 1 -19.47 -7.00 17.24
CA MET A 1 -19.06 -8.29 17.84
C MET A 1 -17.64 -8.54 17.38
N ARG A 2 -16.69 -8.80 18.29
CA ARG A 2 -15.26 -8.88 17.95
C ARG A 2 -15.02 -10.08 17.04
N ALA A 3 -14.77 -9.86 15.75
CA ALA A 3 -14.30 -10.93 14.88
C ALA A 3 -12.82 -11.16 15.25
N VAL A 4 -12.54 -12.19 16.04
CA VAL A 4 -11.16 -12.66 16.26
C VAL A 4 -10.97 -13.82 15.31
N LEU A 5 -9.95 -13.72 14.45
CA LEU A 5 -9.60 -14.80 13.53
C LEU A 5 -9.06 -15.97 14.34
N ASP A 6 -9.78 -17.09 14.32
CA ASP A 6 -9.25 -18.35 14.84
C ASP A 6 -8.16 -18.87 13.89
N GLN A 7 -6.93 -18.45 14.15
CA GLN A 7 -5.78 -18.81 13.34
C GLN A 7 -5.46 -20.32 13.36
N SER A 8 -6.10 -21.11 14.23
CA SER A 8 -5.94 -22.58 14.22
C SER A 8 -6.65 -23.24 13.02
N THR A 9 -7.57 -22.53 12.38
CA THR A 9 -8.28 -22.98 11.16
C THR A 9 -7.50 -22.71 9.87
N LEU A 10 -6.42 -21.90 9.96
CA LEU A 10 -5.59 -21.53 8.83
C LEU A 10 -4.52 -22.59 8.54
N SER A 11 -4.13 -22.70 7.28
CA SER A 11 -2.94 -23.46 6.86
C SER A 11 -1.65 -22.89 7.46
N ASN A 12 -0.57 -23.68 7.45
CA ASN A 12 0.73 -23.21 7.93
C ASN A 12 1.26 -22.04 7.11
N GLU A 13 0.98 -22.01 5.80
CA GLU A 13 1.39 -20.95 4.87
C GLU A 13 0.69 -19.63 5.20
N GLU A 14 -0.62 -19.67 5.47
CA GLU A 14 -1.41 -18.49 5.86
C GLU A 14 -0.99 -17.98 7.25
N ARG A 15 -0.73 -18.88 8.19
CA ARG A 15 -0.20 -18.53 9.52
C ARG A 15 1.18 -17.89 9.42
N LEU A 16 2.07 -18.45 8.59
CA LEU A 16 3.39 -17.85 8.33
C LEU A 16 3.28 -16.51 7.61
N LEU A 17 2.34 -16.35 6.67
CA LEU A 17 2.08 -15.09 5.98
C LEU A 17 1.74 -13.99 6.98
N LEU A 18 0.81 -14.26 7.90
CA LEU A 18 0.46 -13.31 8.96
C LEU A 18 1.59 -13.10 9.96
N LEU A 19 2.31 -14.15 10.35
CA LEU A 19 3.38 -14.06 11.35
C LEU A 19 4.59 -13.28 10.83
N GLY A 20 5.09 -13.69 9.66
CA GLY A 20 6.30 -13.16 9.03
C GLY A 20 6.15 -11.80 8.38
N SER A 21 4.93 -11.25 8.28
CA SER A 21 4.68 -9.90 7.78
C SER A 21 4.92 -8.79 8.82
N ARG A 22 5.81 -9.03 9.81
CA ARG A 22 6.27 -8.07 10.82
C ARG A 22 7.70 -7.63 10.54
N ILE A 23 8.03 -6.37 10.83
CA ILE A 23 9.42 -5.90 10.73
C ILE A 23 10.30 -6.70 11.71
N GLN A 24 9.84 -6.87 12.95
CA GLN A 24 10.52 -7.65 13.99
C GLN A 24 9.56 -8.65 14.63
N LEU A 25 10.10 -9.81 15.01
CA LEU A 25 9.39 -10.83 15.79
C LEU A 25 9.93 -10.81 17.22
N ASN A 26 9.06 -10.98 18.20
CA ASN A 26 9.48 -11.29 19.57
C ASN A 26 9.83 -12.77 19.72
N GLU A 27 10.42 -13.17 20.86
CA GLU A 27 10.88 -14.55 21.10
C GLU A 27 9.79 -15.61 20.90
N LYS A 28 8.56 -15.34 21.36
CA LYS A 28 7.42 -16.27 21.20
C LYS A 28 6.97 -16.38 19.74
N GLU A 29 7.01 -15.27 19.02
CA GLU A 29 6.70 -15.24 17.59
C GLU A 29 7.78 -15.97 16.77
N GLU A 30 9.05 -15.87 17.16
CA GLU A 30 10.13 -16.66 16.54
C GLU A 30 9.97 -18.15 16.81
N GLU A 31 9.67 -18.55 18.04
CA GLU A 31 9.41 -19.94 18.41
C GLU A 31 8.24 -20.52 17.59
N LEU A 32 7.12 -19.79 17.50
CA LEU A 32 5.98 -20.18 16.69
C LEU A 32 6.34 -20.33 15.20
N MET A 33 7.18 -19.44 14.66
CA MET A 33 7.63 -19.57 13.27
C MET A 33 8.50 -20.82 13.08
N ARG A 34 9.41 -21.13 14.01
CA ARG A 34 10.25 -22.34 13.96
C ARG A 34 9.38 -23.60 13.97
N ASP A 35 8.36 -23.65 14.84
CA ASP A 35 7.42 -24.77 14.91
C ASP A 35 6.65 -24.96 13.60
N LEU A 36 6.09 -23.87 13.05
CA LEU A 36 5.39 -23.89 11.75
C LEU A 36 6.28 -24.39 10.61
N LEU A 37 7.54 -23.94 10.55
CA LEU A 37 8.48 -24.39 9.54
C LEU A 37 8.81 -25.88 9.72
N LYS A 38 9.04 -26.31 10.96
CA LYS A 38 9.38 -27.69 11.32
C LYS A 38 8.27 -28.68 10.92
N ASP A 39 7.01 -28.31 11.14
CA ASP A 39 5.84 -29.11 10.78
C ASP A 39 5.69 -29.30 9.25
N GLY A 40 6.36 -28.44 8.47
CA GLY A 40 6.41 -28.50 7.03
C GLY A 40 5.44 -27.54 6.35
N ILE A 41 5.86 -27.04 5.19
CA ILE A 41 5.13 -26.05 4.39
C ILE A 41 5.24 -26.32 2.89
N ASP A 42 4.21 -25.94 2.15
CA ASP A 42 4.23 -25.78 0.71
C ASP A 42 4.87 -24.43 0.36
N VAL A 43 6.18 -24.46 0.08
CA VAL A 43 6.95 -23.26 -0.25
C VAL A 43 6.44 -22.55 -1.52
N PRO A 44 6.11 -23.24 -2.63
CA PRO A 44 5.42 -22.62 -3.77
C PRO A 44 4.16 -21.84 -3.40
N GLN A 45 3.26 -22.43 -2.61
CA GLN A 45 2.02 -21.79 -2.17
C GLN A 45 2.32 -20.54 -1.33
N LEU A 46 3.25 -20.65 -0.37
CA LEU A 46 3.68 -19.52 0.46
C LEU A 46 4.25 -18.37 -0.39
N ILE A 47 5.08 -18.67 -1.38
CA ILE A 47 5.64 -17.65 -2.29
C ILE A 47 4.53 -16.99 -3.10
N GLY A 48 3.56 -17.76 -3.61
CA GLY A 48 2.41 -17.23 -4.34
C GLY A 48 1.59 -16.26 -3.49
N LEU A 49 1.21 -16.67 -2.28
CA LEU A 49 0.50 -15.82 -1.31
C LEU A 49 1.32 -14.59 -0.95
N ALA A 50 2.57 -14.74 -0.52
CA ALA A 50 3.40 -13.63 -0.09
C ALA A 50 3.71 -12.63 -1.22
N SER A 51 3.76 -13.08 -2.47
CA SER A 51 3.89 -12.23 -3.65
C SER A 51 2.60 -11.45 -3.91
N ARG A 52 1.44 -12.13 -3.93
CA ARG A 52 0.12 -11.51 -4.04
C ARG A 52 -0.11 -10.44 -2.97
N HIS A 53 0.31 -10.72 -1.74
CA HIS A 53 0.18 -9.81 -0.62
C HIS A 53 1.29 -8.74 -0.53
N LYS A 54 2.30 -8.80 -1.42
CA LYS A 54 3.46 -7.90 -1.48
C LYS A 54 4.30 -7.87 -0.20
N VAL A 55 4.43 -9.01 0.47
CA VAL A 55 5.18 -9.18 1.73
C VAL A 55 6.33 -10.19 1.63
N LEU A 56 6.57 -10.79 0.46
CA LEU A 56 7.63 -11.80 0.28
C LEU A 56 9.00 -11.35 0.82
N GLN A 57 9.42 -10.11 0.51
CA GLN A 57 10.71 -9.57 0.95
C GLN A 57 10.73 -9.23 2.45
N LEU A 58 9.58 -8.85 3.03
CA LEU A 58 9.45 -8.60 4.46
C LEU A 58 9.61 -9.90 5.26
N MET A 59 9.05 -11.00 4.75
CA MET A 59 9.14 -12.32 5.37
C MET A 59 10.51 -12.99 5.20
N THR A 60 11.21 -12.69 4.10
CA THR A 60 12.42 -13.40 3.67
C THR A 60 13.50 -13.52 4.76
N PRO A 61 13.90 -12.45 5.48
CA PRO A 61 14.91 -12.56 6.53
C PRO A 61 14.52 -13.51 7.64
N HIS A 62 13.23 -13.52 8.03
CA HIS A 62 12.72 -14.42 9.07
C HIS A 62 12.70 -15.87 8.58
N LEU A 63 12.14 -16.13 7.40
CA LEU A 63 12.06 -17.48 6.82
C LEU A 63 13.43 -18.13 6.66
N ILE A 64 14.46 -17.35 6.26
CA ILE A 64 15.81 -17.89 6.10
C ILE A 64 16.49 -18.14 7.46
N ARG A 65 16.38 -17.17 8.38
CA ARG A 65 17.07 -17.20 9.68
C ARG A 65 16.48 -18.22 10.65
N LEU A 66 15.17 -18.46 10.57
CA LEU A 66 14.43 -19.29 11.53
C LEU A 66 14.19 -20.73 11.03
N ASP A 67 14.62 -21.07 9.81
CA ASP A 67 14.54 -22.44 9.27
C ASP A 67 15.71 -23.33 9.74
N ASP A 68 15.75 -23.61 11.04
CA ASP A 68 16.81 -24.42 11.69
C ASP A 68 16.88 -25.84 11.13
N GLU A 69 15.71 -26.43 10.87
CA GLU A 69 15.54 -27.81 10.41
C GLU A 69 15.71 -27.94 8.88
N LYS A 70 16.06 -26.85 8.19
CA LYS A 70 16.34 -26.79 6.74
C LYS A 70 15.20 -27.34 5.88
N LYS A 71 13.96 -27.02 6.27
CA LYS A 71 12.72 -27.42 5.60
C LYS A 71 12.54 -26.66 4.29
N ILE A 72 13.08 -25.44 4.20
CA ILE A 72 13.15 -24.69 2.95
C ILE A 72 14.43 -25.08 2.23
N THR A 73 14.30 -25.62 1.01
CA THR A 73 15.46 -26.02 0.20
C THR A 73 16.35 -24.83 -0.14
N THR A 74 17.65 -25.09 -0.34
CA THR A 74 18.62 -24.06 -0.71
C THR A 74 18.21 -23.27 -1.96
N THR A 75 17.57 -23.92 -2.95
CA THR A 75 17.05 -23.27 -4.16
C THR A 75 16.02 -22.19 -3.82
N TYR A 76 15.06 -22.49 -2.93
CA TYR A 76 14.09 -21.50 -2.49
C TYR A 76 14.73 -20.41 -1.62
N LYS A 77 15.71 -20.75 -0.78
CA LYS A 77 16.47 -19.74 0.00
C LYS A 77 17.20 -18.75 -0.93
N PHE A 78 17.80 -19.22 -2.02
CA PHE A 78 18.40 -18.33 -3.02
C PHE A 78 17.36 -17.44 -3.70
N LEU A 79 16.22 -17.99 -4.12
CA LEU A 79 15.14 -17.21 -4.71
C LEU A 79 14.66 -16.11 -3.76
N LEU A 80 14.32 -16.45 -2.52
CA LEU A 80 13.89 -15.49 -1.49
C LEU A 80 14.95 -14.41 -1.27
N HIS A 81 16.20 -14.83 -1.05
CA HIS A 81 17.31 -13.90 -0.83
C HIS A 81 17.53 -12.95 -2.01
N TYR A 82 17.47 -13.44 -3.26
CA TYR A 82 17.61 -12.62 -4.46
C TYR A 82 16.46 -11.62 -4.62
N HIS A 83 15.22 -12.01 -4.31
CA HIS A 83 14.09 -11.07 -4.29
C HIS A 83 14.29 -9.96 -3.25
N TYR A 84 14.83 -10.29 -2.07
CA TYR A 84 15.12 -9.32 -1.01
C TYR A 84 16.24 -8.34 -1.38
N ILE A 85 17.42 -8.84 -1.80
CA ILE A 85 18.54 -7.97 -2.17
C ILE A 85 18.22 -7.17 -3.44
N GLY A 86 17.51 -7.75 -4.41
CA GLY A 86 17.06 -7.06 -5.61
C GLY A 86 16.08 -5.93 -5.26
N ASN A 87 15.16 -6.15 -4.32
CA ASN A 87 14.29 -5.10 -3.82
C ASN A 87 15.06 -3.98 -3.14
N ARG A 88 16.10 -4.32 -2.36
CA ARG A 88 17.00 -3.33 -1.75
C ARG A 88 17.65 -2.44 -2.81
N GLN A 89 18.25 -3.01 -3.86
CA GLN A 89 18.89 -2.24 -4.93
C GLN A 89 17.88 -1.36 -5.68
N LYS A 90 16.73 -1.93 -6.07
CA LYS A 90 15.63 -1.17 -6.70
C LYS A 90 15.21 0.02 -5.86
N ASN A 91 15.01 -0.17 -4.57
CA ASN A 91 14.60 0.90 -3.68
C ASN A 91 15.71 1.94 -3.51
N MET A 92 16.97 1.54 -3.35
CA MET A 92 18.08 2.50 -3.28
C MET A 92 18.11 3.43 -4.51
N GLU A 93 17.96 2.91 -5.73
CA GLU A 93 17.87 3.75 -6.94
C GLU A 93 16.61 4.61 -6.97
N ARG A 94 15.45 4.06 -6.60
CA ARG A 94 14.21 4.86 -6.48
C ARG A 94 14.37 6.01 -5.49
N PHE A 95 15.09 5.82 -4.39
CA PHE A 95 15.28 6.86 -3.38
C PHE A 95 16.28 7.94 -3.82
N LYS A 96 17.25 7.62 -4.69
CA LYS A 96 18.05 8.64 -5.38
C LYS A 96 17.17 9.50 -6.27
N GLU A 97 16.29 8.88 -7.06
CA GLU A 97 15.37 9.60 -7.94
C GLU A 97 14.33 10.41 -7.15
N LEU A 98 13.77 9.86 -6.07
CA LEU A 98 12.88 10.57 -5.15
C LEU A 98 13.56 11.84 -4.62
N LYS A 99 14.80 11.73 -4.10
CA LYS A 99 15.54 12.89 -3.60
C LYS A 99 15.69 13.97 -4.69
N ARG A 100 16.04 13.57 -5.91
CA ARG A 100 16.16 14.47 -7.07
C ARG A 100 14.84 15.17 -7.38
N LEU A 101 13.74 14.43 -7.43
CA LEU A 101 12.41 14.97 -7.68
C LEU A 101 11.94 15.93 -6.57
N LEU A 102 12.19 15.62 -5.30
CA LEU A 102 11.89 16.52 -4.19
C LEU A 102 12.63 17.86 -4.33
N GLN A 103 13.90 17.83 -4.75
CA GLN A 103 14.67 19.05 -5.03
C GLN A 103 14.08 19.86 -6.19
N THR A 104 13.67 19.19 -7.27
CA THR A 104 12.96 19.84 -8.39
C THR A 104 11.65 20.47 -7.91
N PHE A 105 10.80 19.73 -7.19
CA PHE A 105 9.52 20.25 -6.73
C PHE A 105 9.69 21.44 -5.78
N ARG A 106 10.69 21.39 -4.90
CA ARG A 106 11.04 22.52 -4.04
C ARG A 106 11.47 23.73 -4.84
N LYS A 107 12.42 23.57 -5.77
CA LYS A 107 12.91 24.66 -6.64
C LYS A 107 11.78 25.30 -7.43
N GLU A 108 10.90 24.47 -7.96
CA GLU A 108 9.80 24.91 -8.82
C GLU A 108 8.55 25.29 -8.00
N ASN A 109 8.60 25.33 -6.66
CA ASN A 109 7.47 25.65 -5.77
C ASN A 109 6.20 24.81 -6.02
N LEU A 110 6.36 23.51 -6.27
CA LEU A 110 5.26 22.54 -6.35
C LEU A 110 5.09 21.85 -4.99
N LYS A 111 3.90 21.95 -4.40
CA LYS A 111 3.55 21.23 -3.17
C LYS A 111 3.19 19.78 -3.48
N ALA A 112 4.21 18.96 -3.69
CA ALA A 112 4.09 17.52 -3.87
C ALA A 112 4.51 16.78 -2.59
N VAL A 113 3.53 16.21 -1.88
CA VAL A 113 3.75 15.54 -0.59
C VAL A 113 4.01 14.05 -0.81
N PRO A 114 5.20 13.50 -0.51
CA PRO A 114 5.47 12.08 -0.68
C PRO A 114 4.59 11.21 0.23
N LEU A 115 4.13 10.06 -0.28
CA LEU A 115 3.19 9.17 0.40
C LEU A 115 3.72 7.74 0.55
N LYS A 116 3.04 6.96 1.39
CA LYS A 116 3.17 5.48 1.49
C LYS A 116 4.64 5.05 1.59
N GLY A 117 5.12 4.25 0.64
CA GLY A 117 6.45 3.68 0.62
C GLY A 117 7.58 4.71 0.61
N ALA A 118 7.36 5.89 0.02
CA ALA A 118 8.35 6.96 0.01
C ALA A 118 8.67 7.44 1.44
N ILE A 119 7.70 7.37 2.36
CA ILE A 119 7.85 7.75 3.77
C ILE A 119 8.16 6.54 4.64
N LEU A 120 7.38 5.46 4.48
CA LEU A 120 7.45 4.28 5.33
C LEU A 120 8.78 3.56 5.24
N THR A 121 9.35 3.43 4.03
CA THR A 121 10.60 2.67 3.84
C THR A 121 11.77 3.25 4.65
N PRO A 122 12.10 4.55 4.56
CA PRO A 122 13.23 5.11 5.32
C PRO A 122 12.91 5.38 6.79
N LEU A 123 11.67 5.72 7.15
CA LEU A 123 11.34 6.13 8.52
C LEU A 123 10.90 4.97 9.42
N VAL A 124 10.08 4.06 8.89
CA VAL A 124 9.45 2.98 9.66
C VAL A 124 10.21 1.67 9.47
N TYR A 125 10.33 1.21 8.22
CA TYR A 125 10.97 -0.08 7.91
C TYR A 125 12.49 -0.03 8.10
N LYS A 126 13.12 1.12 7.82
CA LYS A 126 14.56 1.41 8.01
C LYS A 126 15.51 0.45 7.26
N ASP A 127 14.97 -0.42 6.41
CA ASP A 127 15.69 -1.31 5.53
C ASP A 127 15.02 -1.31 4.15
N TYR A 128 15.75 -0.85 3.15
CA TYR A 128 15.26 -0.73 1.77
C TYR A 128 14.94 -2.09 1.12
N GLY A 129 15.35 -3.22 1.69
CA GLY A 129 15.04 -4.56 1.21
C GLY A 129 13.65 -5.05 1.61
N LEU A 130 13.10 -4.60 2.74
CA LEU A 130 11.89 -5.19 3.36
C LEU A 130 10.59 -4.81 2.65
N ARG A 131 10.34 -3.51 2.43
CA ARG A 131 9.08 -3.02 1.86
C ARG A 131 9.15 -3.03 0.33
N MET A 132 8.28 -3.79 -0.32
CA MET A 132 8.14 -3.71 -1.77
C MET A 132 7.61 -2.32 -2.17
N MET A 133 8.24 -1.71 -3.18
CA MET A 133 7.72 -0.50 -3.84
C MET A 133 7.72 -0.70 -5.36
N SER A 134 6.65 -0.22 -5.99
CA SER A 134 6.49 -0.26 -7.46
C SER A 134 6.67 1.13 -8.07
N ASP A 135 6.22 2.15 -7.35
CA ASP A 135 6.10 3.55 -7.73
C ASP A 135 6.57 4.47 -6.59
N ILE A 136 6.71 5.76 -6.93
CA ILE A 136 6.87 6.86 -6.00
C ILE A 136 5.56 7.65 -6.02
N ASP A 137 4.80 7.58 -4.93
CA ASP A 137 3.53 8.28 -4.78
C ASP A 137 3.71 9.69 -4.20
N PHE A 138 2.98 10.65 -4.74
CA PHE A 138 2.83 11.99 -4.19
C PHE A 138 1.37 12.42 -4.12
N LEU A 139 1.01 13.23 -3.13
CA LEU A 139 -0.24 13.99 -3.08
C LEU A 139 0.02 15.40 -3.63
N ILE A 140 -0.84 15.87 -4.52
CA ILE A 140 -0.80 17.23 -5.07
C ILE A 140 -2.20 17.85 -5.05
N HIS A 141 -2.25 19.18 -5.11
CA HIS A 141 -3.51 19.89 -5.26
C HIS A 141 -4.14 19.58 -6.64
N PRO A 142 -5.48 19.43 -6.75
CA PRO A 142 -6.15 19.20 -8.03
C PRO A 142 -5.83 20.23 -9.12
N ASP A 143 -5.54 21.48 -8.74
CA ASP A 143 -5.18 22.54 -9.68
C ASP A 143 -3.74 22.42 -10.21
N ASP A 144 -2.85 21.75 -9.48
CA ASP A 144 -1.46 21.54 -9.87
C ASP A 144 -1.27 20.38 -10.86
N ARG A 145 -2.32 19.61 -11.18
CA ARG A 145 -2.26 18.44 -12.08
C ARG A 145 -1.49 18.69 -13.38
N LYS A 146 -1.79 19.80 -14.06
CA LYS A 146 -1.13 20.15 -15.34
C LYS A 146 0.35 20.50 -15.12
N ARG A 147 0.64 21.25 -14.05
CA ARG A 147 1.99 21.69 -13.71
C ARG A 147 2.87 20.52 -13.29
N ALA A 148 2.38 19.66 -12.38
CA ALA A 148 3.07 18.45 -11.93
C ALA A 148 3.41 17.52 -13.10
N SER A 149 2.45 17.29 -14.01
CA SER A 149 2.69 16.48 -15.21
C SER A 149 3.72 17.11 -16.16
N SER A 150 3.70 18.44 -16.32
CA SER A 150 4.65 19.14 -17.19
C SER A 150 6.07 19.09 -16.62
N LEU A 151 6.21 19.30 -15.30
CA LEU A 151 7.49 19.21 -14.61
C LEU A 151 8.13 17.82 -14.75
N LEU A 152 7.37 16.73 -14.58
CA LEU A 152 7.91 15.40 -14.82
C LEU A 152 8.35 15.18 -16.28
N LYS A 153 7.63 15.74 -17.26
CA LYS A 153 8.04 15.68 -18.66
C LYS A 153 9.34 16.42 -18.92
N GLU A 154 9.53 17.59 -18.31
CA GLU A 154 10.80 18.34 -18.35
C GLU A 154 11.94 17.55 -17.70
N GLU A 155 11.64 16.75 -16.68
CA GLU A 155 12.58 15.83 -16.02
C GLU A 155 12.83 14.52 -16.78
N GLY A 156 12.28 14.39 -18.00
CA GLY A 156 12.50 13.27 -18.92
C GLY A 156 11.54 12.09 -18.72
N PHE A 157 10.45 12.25 -17.97
CA PHE A 157 9.41 11.23 -17.89
C PHE A 157 8.43 11.34 -19.06
N ILE A 158 7.85 10.21 -19.42
CA ILE A 158 6.68 10.17 -20.32
C ILE A 158 5.45 9.68 -19.55
N ILE A 159 4.26 10.07 -20.01
CA ILE A 159 3.02 9.42 -19.54
C ILE A 159 2.88 8.13 -20.32
N GLY A 160 3.02 6.99 -19.65
CA GLY A 160 3.20 5.74 -20.39
C GLY A 160 3.32 4.50 -19.53
N LYS A 161 3.54 3.39 -20.24
CA LYS A 161 3.73 2.05 -19.70
C LYS A 161 5.08 1.50 -20.15
N TYR A 162 5.59 0.54 -19.40
CA TYR A 162 6.80 -0.17 -19.78
C TYR A 162 6.41 -1.55 -20.29
N ASP A 163 6.82 -1.87 -21.52
CA ASP A 163 6.60 -3.16 -22.15
C ASP A 163 7.82 -4.05 -21.93
N TRP A 164 7.62 -5.14 -21.21
CA TRP A 164 8.65 -6.14 -20.90
C TRP A 164 9.08 -6.96 -22.11
N ALA A 165 8.20 -7.18 -23.09
CA ALA A 165 8.49 -8.00 -24.26
C ALA A 165 9.40 -7.25 -25.25
N THR A 166 9.17 -5.96 -25.43
CA THR A 166 9.97 -5.12 -26.34
C THR A 166 11.10 -4.37 -25.65
N ASP A 167 11.14 -4.36 -24.32
CA ASP A 167 12.01 -3.50 -23.50
C ASP A 167 11.92 -2.05 -23.98
N GLN A 168 10.70 -1.49 -23.95
CA GLN A 168 10.42 -0.12 -24.38
C GLN A 168 9.43 0.61 -23.48
N GLU A 169 9.55 1.93 -23.46
CA GLU A 169 8.58 2.84 -22.85
C GLU A 169 7.56 3.21 -23.91
N ILE A 170 6.29 2.89 -23.66
CA ILE A 170 5.19 3.11 -24.59
C ILE A 170 4.35 4.27 -24.08
N PRO A 171 4.30 5.40 -24.79
CA PRO A 171 3.39 6.48 -24.44
C PRO A 171 1.94 6.04 -24.64
N ILE A 172 1.04 6.47 -23.76
CA ILE A 172 -0.39 6.21 -23.94
C ILE A 172 -1.03 7.12 -24.97
N SER A 173 -2.19 6.71 -25.49
CA SER A 173 -3.00 7.55 -26.35
C SER A 173 -3.65 8.69 -25.55
N ARG A 174 -4.02 9.78 -26.25
CA ARG A 174 -4.78 10.88 -25.63
C ARG A 174 -6.16 10.43 -25.12
N GLU A 175 -6.77 9.48 -25.82
CA GLU A 175 -8.06 8.91 -25.44
C GLU A 175 -7.93 8.14 -24.11
N GLU A 176 -6.91 7.29 -23.98
CA GLU A 176 -6.61 6.58 -22.73
C GLU A 176 -6.32 7.56 -21.59
N GLU A 177 -5.54 8.63 -21.84
CA GLU A 177 -5.26 9.65 -20.84
C GLU A 177 -6.53 10.41 -20.41
N MET A 178 -7.46 10.70 -21.33
CA MET A 178 -8.73 11.36 -21.02
C MET A 178 -9.65 10.45 -20.20
N MET A 179 -9.80 9.19 -20.63
CA MET A 179 -10.58 8.18 -19.91
C MET A 179 -10.03 7.99 -18.49
N TRP A 180 -8.70 7.98 -18.34
CA TRP A 180 -8.05 7.92 -17.02
C TRP A 180 -8.47 9.09 -16.13
N ARG A 181 -8.31 10.33 -16.63
CA ARG A 181 -8.61 11.55 -15.86
C ARG A 181 -10.08 11.65 -15.43
N MET A 182 -10.99 11.01 -16.15
CA MET A 182 -12.42 11.01 -15.81
C MET A 182 -12.77 10.02 -14.69
N ASN A 183 -11.99 8.96 -14.52
CA ASN A 183 -12.34 7.83 -13.64
C ASN A 183 -11.38 7.66 -12.46
N ALA A 184 -10.14 8.15 -12.57
CA ALA A 184 -9.12 7.98 -11.56
C ALA A 184 -8.93 9.23 -10.67
N GLY A 185 -8.56 8.99 -9.40
CA GLY A 185 -8.17 10.03 -8.44
C GLY A 185 -6.70 10.44 -8.52
N ASN A 186 -5.99 10.01 -9.55
CA ASN A 186 -4.57 10.25 -9.76
C ASN A 186 -4.27 10.48 -11.25
N LEU A 187 -3.14 11.14 -11.53
CA LEU A 187 -2.63 11.21 -12.90
C LEU A 187 -2.22 9.81 -13.37
N TYR A 188 -2.32 9.58 -14.67
CA TYR A 188 -1.74 8.38 -15.27
C TYR A 188 -0.24 8.36 -14.99
N SER A 189 0.30 7.18 -14.67
CA SER A 189 1.71 7.02 -14.28
C SER A 189 2.67 7.69 -15.25
N HIS A 190 3.64 8.40 -14.67
CA HIS A 190 4.81 8.89 -15.39
C HIS A 190 5.94 7.89 -15.23
N ILE A 191 6.57 7.50 -16.33
CA ILE A 191 7.70 6.56 -16.33
C ILE A 191 8.94 7.16 -16.98
N LYS A 192 10.11 6.71 -16.51
CA LYS A 192 11.43 7.10 -17.04
C LYS A 192 12.44 5.98 -16.85
N ARG A 193 13.26 5.69 -17.85
CA ARG A 193 14.37 4.73 -17.74
C ARG A 193 15.28 5.08 -16.59
N SER A 194 15.61 4.09 -15.78
CA SER A 194 16.62 4.24 -14.73
C SER A 194 18.05 4.12 -15.27
N GLY A 195 18.25 3.39 -16.37
CA GLY A 195 19.57 2.95 -16.82
C GLY A 195 20.10 1.68 -16.14
N GLU A 196 19.31 1.06 -15.26
CA GLU A 196 19.67 -0.09 -14.43
C GLU A 196 18.93 -1.36 -14.85
N ASP A 197 19.62 -2.50 -14.81
CA ASP A 197 19.01 -3.79 -15.20
C ASP A 197 17.96 -4.28 -14.22
N PHE A 198 18.14 -4.01 -12.93
CA PHE A 198 17.25 -4.48 -11.87
C PHE A 198 16.01 -3.59 -11.66
N LEU A 199 16.00 -2.38 -12.23
CA LEU A 199 14.89 -1.43 -12.16
C LEU A 199 14.64 -0.82 -13.54
N LYS A 200 13.88 -1.45 -14.45
CA LYS A 200 13.80 -0.95 -15.84
C LYS A 200 13.30 0.49 -16.00
N VAL A 201 12.35 0.92 -15.15
CA VAL A 201 11.82 2.28 -15.10
C VAL A 201 11.59 2.77 -13.67
N HIS A 202 11.82 4.06 -13.44
CA HIS A 202 11.17 4.79 -12.37
C HIS A 202 9.72 5.04 -12.74
N ARG A 203 8.82 4.95 -11.76
CA ARG A 203 7.40 5.26 -11.91
C ARG A 203 7.01 6.27 -10.85
N VAL A 204 6.32 7.32 -11.24
CA VAL A 204 5.82 8.38 -10.36
C VAL A 204 4.32 8.53 -10.56
N ASP A 205 3.58 8.48 -9.45
CA ASP A 205 2.12 8.57 -9.44
C ASP A 205 1.69 9.76 -8.57
N PHE A 206 0.93 10.68 -9.15
CA PHE A 206 0.39 11.86 -8.46
C PHE A 206 -1.09 11.66 -8.14
N SER A 207 -1.42 11.44 -6.87
CA SER A 207 -2.78 11.44 -6.36
C SER A 207 -3.27 12.88 -6.14
N TYR A 208 -4.52 13.14 -6.46
CA TYR A 208 -5.22 14.40 -6.19
C TYR A 208 -6.64 14.19 -5.64
N ASP A 209 -7.06 12.93 -5.48
CA ASP A 209 -8.33 12.57 -4.82
C ASP A 209 -8.12 11.29 -3.99
N VAL A 210 -8.02 11.46 -2.67
CA VAL A 210 -7.82 10.34 -1.74
C VAL A 210 -9.08 9.48 -1.54
N GLU A 211 -10.28 10.02 -1.82
CA GLU A 211 -11.57 9.35 -1.58
C GLU A 211 -12.26 8.82 -2.84
N LEU A 212 -11.89 9.34 -4.03
CA LEU A 212 -12.59 9.15 -5.31
C LEU A 212 -13.98 9.77 -5.38
N LYS A 213 -14.29 10.73 -4.50
CA LYS A 213 -15.58 11.44 -4.48
C LYS A 213 -15.63 12.68 -5.38
N LYS A 214 -14.49 13.12 -5.93
CA LYS A 214 -14.35 14.30 -6.81
C LYS A 214 -14.75 15.65 -6.21
N ASN A 215 -15.00 15.72 -4.90
CA ASN A 215 -15.12 16.98 -4.15
C ASN A 215 -13.74 17.51 -3.68
N TYR A 216 -12.78 16.60 -3.50
CA TYR A 216 -11.39 16.88 -3.09
C TYR A 216 -11.23 17.51 -1.69
N ASP A 217 -12.30 17.57 -0.89
CA ASP A 217 -12.30 18.24 0.42
C ASP A 217 -11.23 17.66 1.36
N ALA A 218 -11.19 16.34 1.53
CA ALA A 218 -10.16 15.69 2.34
C ALA A 218 -8.75 15.90 1.78
N THR A 219 -8.59 15.89 0.45
CA THR A 219 -7.29 16.14 -0.18
C THR A 219 -6.78 17.55 0.11
N ASN A 220 -7.66 18.55 -0.02
CA ASN A 220 -7.32 19.94 0.26
C ASN A 220 -6.99 20.13 1.74
N ALA A 221 -7.81 19.59 2.65
CA ALA A 221 -7.56 19.68 4.09
C ALA A 221 -6.25 18.98 4.53
N LEU A 222 -5.89 17.85 3.91
CA LEU A 222 -4.60 17.18 4.13
C LEU A 222 -3.42 18.01 3.62
N LEU A 223 -3.56 18.61 2.43
CA LEU A 223 -2.53 19.46 1.86
C LEU A 223 -2.37 20.75 2.66
N ASP A 224 -3.46 21.40 3.07
CA ASP A 224 -3.42 22.65 3.85
C ASP A 224 -2.72 22.44 5.21
N ALA A 225 -2.97 21.30 5.86
CA ALA A 225 -2.31 20.91 7.10
C ALA A 225 -0.87 20.38 6.90
N ALA A 226 -0.43 20.09 5.67
CA ALA A 226 0.90 19.56 5.41
C ALA A 226 1.99 20.56 5.81
N ILE A 227 3.00 20.06 6.52
CA ILE A 227 4.07 20.83 7.12
C ILE A 227 5.39 20.66 6.36
N GLU A 228 6.24 21.67 6.41
CA GLU A 228 7.57 21.61 5.84
C GLU A 228 8.57 20.98 6.83
N LYS A 229 9.28 19.95 6.39
CA LYS A 229 10.32 19.25 7.16
C LYS A 229 11.49 18.89 6.25
N SER A 230 12.70 18.88 6.80
CA SER A 230 13.87 18.32 6.10
C SER A 230 13.73 16.80 6.01
N PHE A 231 13.63 16.27 4.80
CA PHE A 231 13.53 14.85 4.50
C PHE A 231 14.48 14.50 3.36
N LEU A 232 15.27 13.43 3.50
CA LEU A 232 16.33 13.07 2.53
C LEU A 232 17.25 14.25 2.18
N GLN A 233 17.56 15.11 3.18
CA GLN A 233 18.38 16.32 3.04
C GLN A 233 17.78 17.38 2.09
N THR A 234 16.45 17.39 1.95
CA THR A 234 15.71 18.39 1.17
C THR A 234 14.51 18.87 2.00
N ASP A 235 14.27 20.17 2.06
CA ASP A 235 13.04 20.69 2.66
C ASP A 235 11.85 20.30 1.78
N THR A 236 10.92 19.53 2.34
CA THR A 236 9.74 19.03 1.64
C THR A 236 8.50 19.19 2.49
N TYR A 237 7.35 19.28 1.83
CA TYR A 237 6.07 19.15 2.51
C TYR A 237 5.82 17.68 2.87
N MET A 238 5.32 17.44 4.08
CA MET A 238 4.93 16.13 4.60
C MET A 238 3.57 16.24 5.27
N LEU A 239 2.77 15.18 5.21
CA LEU A 239 1.57 15.09 6.05
C LEU A 239 1.99 15.05 7.52
N GLU A 240 1.19 15.67 8.39
CA GLU A 240 1.31 15.49 9.82
C GLU A 240 1.10 14.01 10.21
N PRO A 241 1.63 13.53 11.35
CA PRO A 241 1.61 12.11 11.66
C PRO A 241 0.22 11.45 11.64
N LEU A 242 -0.79 12.13 12.19
CA LEU A 242 -2.17 11.64 12.21
C LEU A 242 -2.80 11.65 10.80
N ASP A 243 -2.53 12.68 10.03
CA ASP A 243 -2.99 12.83 8.65
C ASP A 243 -2.37 11.75 7.74
N PHE A 244 -1.11 11.39 7.97
CA PHE A 244 -0.47 10.28 7.27
C PHE A 244 -1.13 8.93 7.60
N LEU A 245 -1.47 8.68 8.87
CA LEU A 245 -2.21 7.47 9.27
C LEU A 245 -3.61 7.41 8.65
N ILE A 246 -4.34 8.53 8.66
CA ILE A 246 -5.65 8.63 8.02
C ILE A 246 -5.52 8.41 6.50
N HIS A 247 -4.47 8.95 5.88
CA HIS A 247 -4.19 8.69 4.46
C HIS A 247 -3.93 7.20 4.17
N LEU A 248 -3.20 6.48 5.04
CA LEU A 248 -3.05 5.02 4.89
C LEU A 248 -4.41 4.30 4.98
N ALA A 249 -5.28 4.73 5.88
CA ALA A 249 -6.63 4.18 6.02
C ALA A 249 -7.49 4.46 4.78
N PHE A 250 -7.48 5.68 4.24
CA PHE A 250 -8.14 6.00 2.97
C PHE A 250 -7.66 5.12 1.85
N HIS A 251 -6.35 4.98 1.68
CA HIS A 251 -5.77 4.15 0.62
C HIS A 251 -6.19 2.69 0.74
N LEU A 252 -6.11 2.12 1.95
CA LEU A 252 -6.50 0.74 2.20
C LEU A 252 -7.99 0.53 1.89
N TYR A 253 -8.87 1.34 2.49
CA TYR A 253 -10.31 1.21 2.33
C TYR A 253 -10.77 1.41 0.89
N LYS A 254 -10.24 2.44 0.21
CA LYS A 254 -10.53 2.72 -1.19
C LYS A 254 -10.25 1.51 -2.07
N GLU A 255 -9.08 0.91 -1.95
CA GLU A 255 -8.72 -0.24 -2.78
C GLU A 255 -9.49 -1.51 -2.38
N ALA A 256 -9.75 -1.70 -1.09
CA ALA A 256 -10.47 -2.87 -0.61
C ALA A 256 -11.96 -2.89 -1.01
N THR A 257 -12.52 -1.75 -1.42
CA THR A 257 -13.96 -1.60 -1.71
C THR A 257 -14.28 -1.17 -3.13
N ASN A 258 -13.28 -0.88 -3.96
CA ASN A 258 -13.49 -0.43 -5.33
C ASN A 258 -13.22 -1.54 -6.36
N VAL A 259 -14.15 -1.71 -7.30
CA VAL A 259 -14.21 -2.82 -8.26
C VAL A 259 -12.92 -2.94 -9.08
N GLN A 260 -12.31 -1.81 -9.45
CA GLN A 260 -11.09 -1.77 -10.23
C GLN A 260 -9.93 -2.51 -9.55
N TYR A 261 -9.78 -2.37 -8.23
CA TYR A 261 -8.65 -2.96 -7.51
C TYR A 261 -8.86 -4.45 -7.25
N VAL A 262 -10.12 -4.91 -7.18
CA VAL A 262 -10.44 -6.34 -7.17
C VAL A 262 -10.04 -6.99 -8.50
N TYR A 263 -10.38 -6.32 -9.60
CA TYR A 263 -10.04 -6.76 -10.96
C TYR A 263 -8.52 -6.85 -11.20
N LEU A 264 -7.74 -6.02 -10.50
CA LEU A 264 -6.27 -6.01 -10.54
C LEU A 264 -5.60 -6.85 -9.43
N HIS A 265 -6.36 -7.60 -8.64
CA HIS A 265 -5.84 -8.37 -7.50
C HIS A 265 -5.06 -7.51 -6.47
N ALA A 266 -5.46 -6.23 -6.34
CA ALA A 266 -4.86 -5.22 -5.46
C ALA A 266 -5.76 -4.85 -4.26
N ASP A 267 -7.00 -5.32 -4.22
CA ASP A 267 -8.00 -5.07 -3.17
C ASP A 267 -7.46 -5.31 -1.74
N LEU A 268 -7.04 -6.54 -1.44
CA LEU A 268 -6.65 -7.00 -0.10
C LEU A 268 -5.18 -7.46 -0.07
N ASN A 269 -4.24 -6.55 -0.37
CA ASN A 269 -2.81 -6.85 -0.18
C ASN A 269 -2.40 -6.65 1.30
N LEU A 270 -1.69 -7.62 1.90
CA LEU A 270 -1.33 -7.59 3.33
C LEU A 270 -0.40 -6.41 3.65
N ILE A 271 0.43 -5.98 2.70
CA ILE A 271 1.36 -4.86 2.88
C ILE A 271 0.68 -3.58 3.38
N LYS A 272 -0.58 -3.33 2.98
CA LYS A 272 -1.34 -2.14 3.44
C LYS A 272 -1.68 -2.23 4.92
N PHE A 273 -2.03 -3.42 5.41
CA PHE A 273 -2.27 -3.67 6.83
C PHE A 273 -0.96 -3.65 7.63
N CYS A 274 0.15 -4.16 7.07
CA CYS A 274 1.47 -4.04 7.67
C CYS A 274 1.87 -2.58 7.85
N ASP A 275 1.73 -1.79 6.78
CA ASP A 275 2.07 -0.36 6.78
C ASP A 275 1.33 0.40 7.88
N VAL A 276 0.02 0.14 8.05
CA VAL A 276 -0.77 0.73 9.14
C VAL A 276 -0.24 0.29 10.50
N ARG A 277 -0.11 -1.03 10.75
CA ARG A 277 0.33 -1.55 12.04
C ARG A 277 1.71 -1.03 12.44
N GLU A 278 2.67 -1.08 11.53
CA GLU A 278 4.04 -0.63 11.81
C GLU A 278 4.12 0.90 11.94
N TYR A 279 3.30 1.65 11.21
CA TYR A 279 3.22 3.10 11.38
C TYR A 279 2.60 3.48 12.72
N VAL A 280 1.58 2.76 13.21
CA VAL A 280 1.00 2.98 14.54
C VAL A 280 2.07 2.78 15.62
N LYS A 281 2.80 1.66 15.60
CA LYS A 281 3.91 1.42 16.54
C LYS A 281 4.96 2.52 16.48
N PHE A 282 5.36 2.92 15.26
CA PHE A 282 6.30 4.01 15.06
C PHE A 282 5.78 5.33 15.66
N ALA A 283 4.53 5.70 15.38
CA ALA A 283 3.95 6.94 15.88
C ALA A 283 3.80 6.93 17.41
N GLU A 284 3.48 5.79 18.03
CA GLU A 284 3.49 5.62 19.48
C GLU A 284 4.90 5.80 20.06
N GLU A 285 5.91 5.15 19.48
CA GLU A 285 7.32 5.30 19.89
C GLU A 285 7.82 6.75 19.77
N GLN A 286 7.34 7.49 18.77
CA GLN A 286 7.67 8.90 18.59
C GLN A 286 6.79 9.86 19.41
N ASN A 287 5.84 9.35 20.20
CA ASN A 287 4.85 10.14 20.94
C ASN A 287 4.07 11.10 20.03
N GLN A 288 3.70 10.62 18.84
CA GLN A 288 2.99 11.32 17.77
C GLN A 288 1.59 10.76 17.51
N LEU A 289 1.14 9.79 18.30
CA LEU A 289 -0.19 9.20 18.21
C LEU A 289 -1.06 9.62 19.39
N ASP A 290 -2.14 10.35 19.10
CA ASP A 290 -3.24 10.61 20.01
C ASP A 290 -4.52 10.06 19.38
N TRP A 291 -5.07 9.00 19.98
CA TRP A 291 -6.26 8.31 19.47
C TRP A 291 -7.52 9.18 19.46
N HIS A 292 -7.64 10.13 20.40
CA HIS A 292 -8.77 11.07 20.44
C HIS A 292 -8.63 12.08 19.29
N ALA A 293 -7.45 12.67 19.12
CA ALA A 293 -7.18 13.60 18.04
C ALA A 293 -7.31 12.93 16.66
N LEU A 294 -6.86 11.68 16.53
CA LEU A 294 -7.02 10.89 15.30
C LEU A 294 -8.49 10.74 14.90
N GLN A 295 -9.36 10.42 15.86
CA GLN A 295 -10.81 10.28 15.60
C GLN A 295 -11.46 11.61 15.24
N ALA A 296 -11.11 12.69 15.94
CA ALA A 296 -11.62 14.02 15.64
C ALA A 296 -11.21 14.46 14.22
N ARG A 297 -9.94 14.26 13.87
CA ARG A 297 -9.42 14.56 12.53
C ARG A 297 -10.02 13.67 11.45
N ALA A 298 -10.25 12.39 11.74
CA ALA A 298 -10.94 11.49 10.81
C ALA A 298 -12.38 11.95 10.52
N LYS A 299 -13.12 12.44 11.53
CA LYS A 299 -14.45 13.04 11.32
C LYS A 299 -14.41 14.29 10.46
N GLU A 300 -13.44 15.17 10.70
CA GLU A 300 -13.25 16.37 9.89
C GLU A 300 -12.99 16.03 8.41
N LEU A 301 -12.21 14.99 8.16
CA LEU A 301 -11.85 14.53 6.82
C LEU A 301 -12.89 13.59 6.18
N GLY A 302 -13.96 13.20 6.88
CA GLY A 302 -14.91 12.19 6.38
C GLY A 302 -14.31 10.77 6.25
N ALA A 303 -13.28 10.47 7.04
CA ALA A 303 -12.48 9.25 6.99
C ALA A 303 -12.94 8.16 7.98
N GLU A 304 -14.08 8.32 8.64
CA GLU A 304 -14.47 7.47 9.77
C GLU A 304 -14.65 6.01 9.36
N LYS A 305 -15.34 5.76 8.23
CA LYS A 305 -15.48 4.40 7.67
C LYS A 305 -14.13 3.79 7.31
N ALA A 306 -13.26 4.57 6.67
CA ALA A 306 -11.94 4.10 6.25
C ALA A 306 -11.07 3.73 7.45
N LEU A 307 -11.08 4.56 8.50
CA LEU A 307 -10.35 4.33 9.74
C LEU A 307 -10.91 3.10 10.47
N PHE A 308 -12.22 3.01 10.63
CA PHE A 308 -12.87 1.89 11.32
C PHE A 308 -12.66 0.56 10.57
N TYR A 309 -12.82 0.53 9.25
CA TYR A 309 -12.53 -0.63 8.40
C TYR A 309 -11.08 -1.10 8.62
N THR A 310 -10.15 -0.16 8.50
CA THR A 310 -8.71 -0.43 8.61
C THR A 310 -8.38 -1.09 9.94
N PHE A 311 -8.81 -0.50 11.07
CA PHE A 311 -8.47 -1.03 12.38
C PHE A 311 -9.25 -2.31 12.74
N THR A 312 -10.47 -2.47 12.25
CA THR A 312 -11.23 -3.72 12.40
C THR A 312 -10.45 -4.89 11.79
N PHE A 313 -9.96 -4.73 10.56
CA PHE A 313 -9.26 -5.82 9.87
C PHE A 313 -7.78 -5.93 10.24
N VAL A 314 -7.12 -4.86 10.69
CA VAL A 314 -5.81 -4.99 11.36
C VAL A 314 -5.93 -5.81 12.65
N ASP A 315 -6.96 -5.57 13.46
CA ASP A 315 -7.21 -6.35 14.67
C ASP A 315 -7.57 -7.81 14.36
N LEU A 316 -8.39 -8.05 13.33
CA LEU A 316 -8.71 -9.40 12.89
C LEU A 316 -7.44 -10.19 12.51
N LEU A 317 -6.53 -9.58 11.75
CA LEU A 317 -5.33 -10.22 11.22
C LEU A 317 -4.20 -10.35 12.25
N TYR A 318 -4.02 -9.34 13.12
CA TYR A 318 -2.86 -9.24 14.02
C TYR A 318 -3.18 -9.27 15.51
N GLN A 319 -4.44 -9.31 15.90
CA GLN A 319 -4.90 -9.42 17.30
C GLN A 319 -4.38 -8.26 18.20
N THR A 320 -4.28 -7.04 17.65
CA THR A 320 -3.71 -5.84 18.30
C THR A 320 -4.64 -5.13 19.28
N ASN A 321 -5.95 -5.10 19.01
CA ASN A 321 -7.00 -4.40 19.77
C ASN A 321 -7.04 -2.86 19.60
N TYR A 322 -6.60 -2.34 18.45
CA TYR A 322 -6.65 -0.92 18.13
C TYR A 322 -8.09 -0.38 18.00
N ILE A 323 -9.06 -1.22 17.61
CA ILE A 323 -10.46 -0.81 17.48
C ILE A 323 -11.04 -0.33 18.83
N ASP A 324 -10.52 -0.84 19.95
CA ASP A 324 -10.93 -0.44 21.30
C ASP A 324 -10.60 1.03 21.59
N GLN A 325 -9.69 1.65 20.82
CA GLN A 325 -9.33 3.06 20.93
C GLN A 325 -10.29 3.97 20.16
N LEU A 326 -11.11 3.42 19.25
CA LEU A 326 -11.97 4.20 18.33
C LEU A 326 -13.42 4.38 18.83
N GLN A 327 -13.59 4.55 20.14
CA GLN A 327 -14.91 4.58 20.80
C GLN A 327 -15.78 5.80 20.44
N GLN A 328 -15.21 6.85 19.86
CA GLN A 328 -15.94 8.06 19.51
C GLN A 328 -16.50 8.03 18.08
N LEU A 329 -16.13 7.06 17.26
CA LEU A 329 -16.72 6.89 15.93
C LEU A 329 -18.09 6.21 16.09
N ASP A 330 -19.15 6.85 15.62
CA ASP A 330 -20.46 6.20 15.55
C ASP A 330 -20.47 5.22 14.36
N MET A 331 -20.26 3.95 14.68
CA MET A 331 -20.23 2.84 13.73
C MET A 331 -21.24 1.77 14.15
N SER A 332 -22.46 2.23 14.43
CA SER A 332 -23.61 1.38 14.72
C SER A 332 -24.03 0.55 13.51
N ASP A 333 -23.99 1.12 12.30
CA ASP A 333 -24.08 0.38 11.04
C ASP A 333 -22.69 -0.07 10.58
N GLN A 334 -22.47 -1.38 10.57
CA GLN A 334 -21.22 -2.01 10.14
C GLN A 334 -21.36 -2.77 8.82
N SER A 335 -22.49 -2.61 8.12
CA SER A 335 -22.72 -3.27 6.82
C SER A 335 -21.65 -2.95 5.78
N PHE A 336 -21.06 -1.75 5.87
CA PHE A 336 -19.98 -1.31 4.97
C PHE A 336 -18.71 -2.16 5.06
N LEU A 337 -18.47 -2.90 6.16
CA LEU A 337 -17.33 -3.80 6.28
C LEU A 337 -17.40 -4.96 5.27
N GLU A 338 -18.63 -5.35 4.91
CA GLU A 338 -18.93 -6.45 4.00
C GLU A 338 -19.46 -5.96 2.64
N ALA A 339 -19.22 -4.69 2.31
CA ALA A 339 -19.72 -4.07 1.09
C ALA A 339 -18.61 -3.54 0.17
N TYR A 340 -18.97 -3.32 -1.11
CA TYR A 340 -18.09 -2.77 -2.14
C TYR A 340 -18.88 -2.02 -3.23
N GLY A 341 -18.19 -1.32 -4.11
CA GLY A 341 -18.74 -0.78 -5.35
C GLY A 341 -19.55 0.50 -5.20
N GLU A 342 -19.61 1.13 -4.01
CA GLU A 342 -20.38 2.37 -3.79
C GLU A 342 -19.94 3.48 -4.77
N ASN A 343 -18.63 3.69 -4.91
CA ASN A 343 -18.05 4.67 -5.83
C ASN A 343 -18.12 4.23 -7.31
N ASP A 344 -18.36 2.95 -7.59
CA ASP A 344 -18.36 2.38 -8.94
C ASP A 344 -19.77 2.35 -9.53
N PHE A 345 -20.77 1.93 -8.74
CA PHE A 345 -22.15 1.70 -9.17
C PHE A 345 -23.13 2.75 -8.63
N GLY A 346 -22.68 3.68 -7.79
CA GLY A 346 -23.55 4.60 -7.05
C GLY A 346 -24.38 3.94 -5.96
N SER A 347 -24.15 2.65 -5.70
CA SER A 347 -24.78 1.85 -4.64
C SER A 347 -23.85 0.73 -4.21
N SER A 348 -23.93 0.33 -2.94
CA SER A 348 -23.11 -0.74 -2.40
C SER A 348 -23.65 -2.13 -2.76
N LYS A 349 -22.74 -3.02 -3.12
CA LYS A 349 -22.96 -4.47 -3.28
C LYS A 349 -22.36 -5.20 -2.08
N MET A 350 -22.83 -6.40 -1.79
CA MET A 350 -22.31 -7.22 -0.69
C MET A 350 -21.34 -8.27 -1.23
N TRP A 351 -20.27 -8.53 -0.49
CA TRP A 351 -19.37 -9.66 -0.78
C TRP A 351 -20.11 -11.00 -0.62
N LYS A 352 -19.77 -11.98 -1.46
CA LYS A 352 -20.31 -13.35 -1.38
C LYS A 352 -19.45 -14.18 -0.42
N LYS A 353 -18.13 -14.01 -0.49
CA LYS A 353 -17.14 -14.59 0.41
C LYS A 353 -16.94 -13.70 1.64
N SER A 354 -16.65 -14.33 2.78
CA SER A 354 -16.17 -13.63 3.97
C SER A 354 -14.87 -12.87 3.70
N PHE A 355 -14.55 -11.89 4.56
CA PHE A 355 -13.24 -11.22 4.48
C PHE A 355 -12.07 -12.21 4.48
N VAL A 356 -12.09 -13.23 5.33
CA VAL A 356 -10.98 -14.20 5.48
C VAL A 356 -10.79 -15.00 4.19
N GLU A 357 -11.88 -15.48 3.59
CA GLU A 357 -11.83 -16.21 2.31
C GLU A 357 -11.29 -15.33 1.18
N ARG A 358 -11.74 -14.06 1.09
CA ARG A 358 -11.21 -13.10 0.10
C ARG A 358 -9.76 -12.73 0.36
N PHE A 359 -9.39 -12.61 1.62
CA PHE A 359 -8.06 -12.18 2.02
C PHE A 359 -7.01 -13.21 1.57
N PHE A 360 -7.24 -14.50 1.83
CA PHE A 360 -6.29 -15.56 1.45
C PHE A 360 -6.49 -16.10 0.03
N SER A 361 -7.50 -15.63 -0.70
CA SER A 361 -7.67 -15.95 -2.12
C SER A 361 -6.62 -15.24 -2.98
N LEU A 362 -6.11 -15.95 -3.99
CA LEU A 362 -5.24 -15.35 -5.01
C LEU A 362 -6.04 -14.49 -6.01
N ASP A 363 -7.33 -14.79 -6.20
CA ASP A 363 -8.25 -14.10 -7.12
C ASP A 363 -9.63 -13.90 -6.48
N ASN A 364 -10.17 -12.68 -6.58
CA ASN A 364 -11.48 -12.30 -6.07
C ASN A 364 -12.43 -11.79 -7.17
N ARG A 365 -12.09 -11.96 -8.45
CA ARG A 365 -12.93 -11.48 -9.57
C ARG A 365 -14.29 -12.16 -9.62
N ASP A 366 -14.43 -13.37 -9.07
CA ASP A 366 -15.70 -14.08 -8.96
C ASP A 366 -16.70 -13.41 -7.99
N GLU A 367 -16.22 -12.50 -7.14
CA GLU A 367 -17.06 -11.67 -6.28
C GLU A 367 -17.79 -10.57 -7.05
N LEU A 368 -17.21 -10.11 -8.17
CA LEU A 368 -17.71 -8.97 -8.94
C LEU A 368 -19.00 -9.34 -9.68
N GLU A 369 -20.04 -8.51 -9.54
CA GLU A 369 -21.25 -8.63 -10.35
C GLU A 369 -21.01 -8.16 -11.80
N GLU A 370 -20.19 -7.13 -11.96
CA GLU A 370 -19.85 -6.50 -13.23
C GLU A 370 -18.35 -6.14 -13.25
N GLU A 371 -17.73 -6.18 -14.43
CA GLU A 371 -16.38 -5.67 -14.63
C GLU A 371 -16.34 -4.14 -14.48
N PRO A 372 -15.19 -3.55 -14.10
CA PRO A 372 -15.07 -2.10 -14.01
C PRO A 372 -15.35 -1.45 -15.38
N VAL A 373 -16.12 -0.36 -15.38
CA VAL A 373 -16.50 0.40 -16.59
C VAL A 373 -15.27 0.81 -17.42
N VAL A 374 -14.16 1.09 -16.73
CA VAL A 374 -12.85 1.32 -17.35
C VAL A 374 -11.84 0.43 -16.65
N GLN A 375 -11.22 -0.49 -17.38
CA GLN A 375 -10.11 -1.30 -16.87
C GLN A 375 -8.84 -0.45 -16.80
N LEU A 376 -8.67 0.25 -15.68
CA LEU A 376 -7.46 1.03 -15.40
C LEU A 376 -6.28 0.06 -15.11
N PHE A 377 -5.06 0.39 -15.53
CA PHE A 377 -3.85 -0.43 -15.30
C PHE A 377 -3.87 -1.89 -15.83
N PRO A 378 -4.29 -2.16 -17.08
CA PRO A 378 -4.31 -3.54 -17.60
C PRO A 378 -2.94 -4.23 -17.54
N GLU A 379 -1.84 -3.47 -17.59
CA GLU A 379 -0.47 -3.97 -17.46
C GLU A 379 -0.05 -4.41 -16.05
N ARG A 380 -0.87 -4.16 -15.02
CA ARG A 380 -0.63 -4.60 -13.63
C ARG A 380 -1.33 -5.94 -13.30
N GLN A 381 -2.04 -6.54 -14.25
CA GLN A 381 -2.62 -7.89 -14.13
C GLN A 381 -1.59 -9.02 -14.15
#